data_AF-A0AA35XHV3-F1
#
_entry.id   AF-A0AA35XHV3-F1
#
_cell.length_a   1.000
_cell.length_b   1.000
_cell.length_c   1.000
_cell.angle_alpha   90.00
_cell.angle_beta   90.00
_cell.angle_gamma   90.00
#
_symmetry.space_group_name_H-M   'P 1'
#
loop_
_entity.id
_entity.type
_entity.pdbx_description
1 polymer ?
#
loop_
_entity_poly.entity_id
_entity_poly.type
_entity_poly.pdbx_seq_one_letter_code
_entity_poly.pdbx_strand_id
1 'polypeptide(L)' 'MGFLRGIGPLEIIIILGLILLVFGWRRMPEIGSSMGKGIRTFKSALLGDDEKPRQDPPVAKSGDESSPY' A
#
# COMPACT_ATOMS: atom_id res chain seq x y z
N MET A 1 20.57 25.00 2.72
CA MET A 1 19.30 25.34 3.41
C MET A 1 18.14 25.30 2.41
N GLY A 2 17.50 24.14 2.21
CA GLY A 2 16.36 23.97 1.28
C GLY A 2 14.99 23.83 1.96
N PHE A 3 14.95 23.92 3.30
CA PHE A 3 13.77 23.63 4.13
C PHE A 3 12.74 24.77 4.20
N LEU A 4 12.86 25.83 3.38
CA LEU A 4 12.06 27.05 3.52
C LEU A 4 11.20 27.40 2.29
N ARG A 5 11.14 26.54 1.25
CA ARG A 5 10.43 26.88 0.00
C ARG A 5 9.21 26.00 -0.31
N GLY A 6 8.80 25.14 0.61
CA GLY A 6 7.60 24.31 0.47
C GLY A 6 7.60 23.21 1.51
N ILE A 7 6.44 22.60 1.75
CA ILE A 7 6.34 21.40 2.58
C ILE A 7 7.26 20.35 1.96
N GLY A 8 8.42 20.18 2.56
CA GLY A 8 9.44 19.25 2.09
C GLY A 8 9.02 17.82 2.39
N PRO A 9 9.63 16.83 1.72
CA PRO A 9 9.40 15.42 2.02
C PRO A 9 9.55 15.09 3.51
N LEU A 10 10.46 15.79 4.20
CA LEU A 10 10.71 15.63 5.62
C LEU A 10 9.51 16.05 6.49
N GLU A 11 8.86 17.18 6.19
CA GLU A 11 7.66 17.62 6.92
C GLU A 11 6.47 16.69 6.67
N ILE A 12 6.30 16.19 5.44
CA ILE A 12 5.27 15.19 5.14
C ILE A 12 5.50 13.92 5.97
N ILE A 13 6.75 13.46 6.08
CA ILE A 13 7.09 12.28 6.89
C ILE A 13 6.80 12.52 8.37
N ILE A 14 7.10 13.70 8.92
CA ILE A 14 6.81 14.04 10.32
C ILE A 14 5.30 14.01 10.58
N ILE A 15 4.49 14.64 9.71
CA ILE A 15 3.04 14.67 9.83
C ILE A 15 2.47 13.25 9.70
N LEU A 16 2.98 12.48 8.75
CA LEU A 16 2.59 11.08 8.59
C LEU A 16 2.91 10.27 9.84
N GLY A 17 4.09 10.48 10.44
CA GLY A 17 4.48 9.86 11.70
C GLY A 17 3.52 10.16 12.85
N LEU A 18 3.04 11.42 12.97
CA LEU A 18 2.05 11.80 13.98
C LEU A 18 0.70 11.11 13.76
N ILE A 19 0.24 11.05 12.52
CA ILE A 19 -0.98 10.32 12.16
C ILE A 19 -0.82 8.84 12.49
N LEU A 20 0.31 8.23 12.13
CA LEU A 20 0.61 6.83 12.45
C LEU A 20 0.75 6.57 13.95
N LEU A 21 1.14 7.55 14.75
CA LEU A 21 1.17 7.42 16.21
C LEU A 21 -0.25 7.35 16.80
N VAL A 22 -1.17 8.16 16.28
CA VAL A 22 -2.58 8.19 16.73
C VAL A 22 -3.36 6.99 16.20
N PHE A 23 -3.25 6.68 14.91
CA PHE A 23 -4.01 5.62 14.24
C PHE A 23 -3.32 4.24 14.29
N GLY A 24 -2.01 4.22 14.57
CA GLY A 24 -1.19 3.02 14.52
C GLY A 24 -0.69 2.68 13.11
N TRP A 25 0.57 2.25 13.03
CA TRP A 25 1.25 1.74 11.83
C TRP A 25 0.49 0.65 11.05
N ARG A 26 -0.36 -0.14 11.74
CA ARG A 26 -1.08 -1.27 11.13
C ARG A 26 -2.33 -0.86 10.34
N ARG A 27 -2.93 0.30 10.63
CA ARG A 27 -4.19 0.75 10.02
C ARG A 27 -4.02 1.47 8.69
N MET A 28 -2.92 2.20 8.51
CA MET A 28 -2.62 2.91 7.27
C MET A 28 -2.51 2.00 6.02
N PRO A 29 -1.75 0.88 6.04
CA PRO A 29 -1.67 -0.01 4.89
C PRO A 29 -2.99 -0.75 4.61
N GLU A 30 -3.79 -1.04 5.64
CA GLU A 30 -5.09 -1.70 5.52
C GLU A 30 -6.07 -0.81 4.71
N ILE A 31 -6.18 0.46 5.10
CA ILE A 31 -7.00 1.47 4.41
C ILE A 31 -6.48 1.74 3.00
N GLY A 32 -5.15 1.82 2.83
CA GLY A 32 -4.53 2.00 1.52
C GLY A 32 -4.80 0.84 0.56
N SER A 33 -4.79 -0.40 1.04
CA SER A 33 -5.09 -1.59 0.23
C SER A 33 -6.55 -1.60 -0.23
N SER A 34 -7.51 -1.30 0.65
CA SER A 34 -8.93 -1.22 0.27
C SER A 34 -9.22 -0.07 -0.68
N MET A 35 -8.63 1.10 -0.43
CA MET A 35 -8.80 2.28 -1.28
C MET A 35 -8.14 2.08 -2.65
N GLY A 36 -6.96 1.47 -2.69
CA GLY A 36 -6.25 1.15 -3.93
C GLY A 36 -7.02 0.18 -4.83
N LYS A 37 -7.67 -0.83 -4.25
CA LYS A 37 -8.57 -1.73 -4.99
C LYS A 37 -9.76 -0.96 -5.59
N GLY A 38 -10.42 -0.10 -4.80
CA GLY A 38 -11.53 0.73 -5.28
C GLY A 38 -11.13 1.68 -6.41
N ILE A 39 -9.99 2.37 -6.27
CA ILE A 39 -9.45 3.25 -7.31
C ILE A 39 -9.10 2.45 -8.57
N ARG A 40 -8.53 1.25 -8.43
CA ARG A 40 -8.22 0.37 -9.58
C ARG A 40 -9.48 -0.04 -10.31
N THR A 41 -10.52 -0.47 -9.60
CA THR A 41 -11.82 -0.82 -10.20
C THR A 41 -12.47 0.39 -10.86
N PHE A 42 -12.43 1.55 -10.23
CA PHE A 42 -12.97 2.80 -10.79
C PHE A 42 -12.23 3.20 -12.07
N LYS A 43 -10.90 3.13 -12.05
CA LYS A 43 -10.05 3.39 -13.23
C LYS A 43 -10.36 2.41 -14.36
N SER A 44 -10.45 1.11 -14.08
CA SER A 44 -10.79 0.10 -15.09
C SER A 44 -12.17 0.34 -15.72
N ALA A 45 -13.17 0.70 -14.91
CA ALA A 45 -14.51 1.02 -15.40
C ALA A 45 -14.54 2.28 -16.28
N LEU A 46 -13.72 3.30 -15.96
CA LEU A 46 -13.65 4.53 -16.74
C LEU A 46 -12.86 4.40 -18.05
N LEU A 47 -11.78 3.60 -18.05
CA LEU A 47 -10.95 3.43 -19.24
C LEU A 47 -11.42 2.28 -20.15
N GLY A 48 -12.44 1.51 -19.75
CA GLY A 48 -12.93 0.36 -20.51
C GLY A 48 -11.89 -0.74 -20.67
N ASP A 49 -10.87 -0.73 -19.82
CA ASP A 49 -9.73 -1.64 -19.90
C ASP A 49 -10.08 -2.87 -19.03
N ASP A 50 -10.58 -3.92 -19.69
CA ASP A 50 -10.90 -5.24 -19.15
C ASP A 50 -9.64 -6.00 -18.70
N GLU A 51 -8.78 -5.36 -17.90
CA GLU A 51 -7.64 -6.05 -17.30
C GLU A 51 -8.13 -6.85 -16.09
N LYS A 52 -8.40 -8.15 -16.34
CA LYS A 52 -8.75 -9.13 -15.31
C LYS A 52 -7.80 -8.99 -14.11
N PRO A 53 -8.32 -9.00 -12.87
CA PRO A 53 -7.48 -8.85 -11.70
C PRO A 53 -6.53 -10.05 -11.63
N ARG A 54 -5.23 -9.80 -11.89
CA ARG A 54 -4.16 -10.73 -11.53
C ARG A 54 -4.21 -10.85 -10.01
N GLN A 55 -4.81 -11.94 -9.54
CA GLN A 55 -4.67 -12.37 -8.16
C GLN A 55 -3.19 -12.68 -7.99
N ASP A 56 -2.46 -11.78 -7.33
CA ASP A 56 -1.11 -12.10 -6.90
C ASP A 56 -1.23 -13.33 -5.97
N PRO A 57 -0.51 -14.44 -6.27
CA PRO A 57 -0.57 -15.63 -5.46
C PRO A 57 -0.13 -15.30 -4.02
N PRO A 58 -0.62 -16.03 -3.00
CA PRO A 58 -0.26 -15.79 -1.61
C PRO A 58 1.25 -15.99 -1.42
N VAL A 59 2.00 -14.89 -1.37
CA VAL A 59 3.38 -14.92 -0.86
C VAL A 59 3.29 -14.97 0.65
N ALA A 60 3.20 -16.18 1.20
CA ALA A 60 3.75 -16.58 2.50
C ALA A 60 3.31 -18.01 2.83
N LYS A 61 4.14 -19.00 2.49
CA LYS A 61 4.71 -20.00 3.41
C LYS A 61 5.84 -20.74 2.69
N SER A 62 6.99 -20.09 2.62
CA SER A 62 8.28 -20.78 2.67
C SER A 62 8.39 -21.37 4.08
N GLY A 63 8.15 -22.67 4.19
CA GLY A 63 8.25 -23.44 5.43
C GLY A 63 8.10 -24.91 5.12
N ASP A 64 9.23 -25.60 5.12
CA ASP A 64 9.42 -27.01 5.45
C ASP A 64 8.54 -28.05 4.72
N GLU A 65 9.11 -28.72 3.72
CA GLU A 65 9.11 -30.19 3.60
C GLU A 65 10.01 -30.61 2.42
N SER A 66 11.32 -30.38 2.55
CA SER A 66 12.30 -30.99 1.64
C SER A 66 12.76 -32.33 2.19
N SER A 67 12.42 -33.38 1.45
CA SER A 67 12.99 -34.74 1.45
C SER A 67 12.29 -35.81 2.32
N PRO A 68 11.31 -36.55 1.77
CA PRO A 68 11.20 -37.97 2.02
C PRO A 68 12.32 -38.70 1.27
N TYR A 69 12.93 -39.68 1.93
CA TYR A 69 13.89 -40.63 1.37
C TYR A 69 13.42 -41.27 0.05
#